data_AF-A0A250XNM3-F1
#
_entry.id   AF-A0A250XNM3-F1
#
_cell.length_a   1.000
_cell.length_b   1.000
_cell.length_c   1.000
_cell.angle_alpha   90.00
_cell.angle_beta   90.00
_cell.angle_gamma   90.00
#
_symmetry.space_group_name_H-M   'P 1'
#
loop_
_entity.id
_entity.type
_entity.pdbx_description
1 polymer ?
#
loop_
_entity_poly.entity_id
_entity_poly.type
_entity_poly.pdbx_seq_one_letter_code
_entity_poly.pdbx_strand_id
1 'polypeptide(L)'
;MRHLRLCLLFKGKNLRFFKVDGSPWAMNIGFDPALEPTSTLVEAQQRFQWIALDSIPLQGYQAPEAWEVRPQMRTSSFKEGVSITGYTGHMISFRVKSSFFAIYGRNKRVHVPACAPSPEGTYFQIQRDIPLDLTCEIPIKWED
;
A
#
# COMPACT_ATOMS: atom_id res chain seq x y z
N MET A 1 -20.58 -5.37 1.10
CA MET A 1 -19.13 -5.29 1.42
C MET A 1 -18.41 -6.36 0.61
N ARG A 2 -17.40 -6.01 -0.20
CA ARG A 2 -16.63 -6.98 -0.98
C ARG A 2 -15.44 -7.44 -0.13
N HIS A 3 -15.39 -8.72 0.20
CA HIS A 3 -14.23 -9.33 0.89
C HIS A 3 -13.07 -9.43 -0.11
N LEU A 4 -11.93 -8.82 0.22
CA LEU A 4 -10.71 -8.85 -0.57
C LEU A 4 -9.84 -10.04 -0.10
N ARG A 5 -9.34 -10.84 -1.04
CA ARG A 5 -8.40 -11.94 -0.78
C ARG A 5 -6.97 -11.47 -1.08
N LEU A 6 -6.03 -11.85 -0.22
CA LEU A 6 -4.64 -11.38 -0.25
C LEU A 6 -3.69 -12.55 -0.48
N CYS A 7 -2.68 -12.40 -1.34
CA CYS A 7 -1.66 -13.41 -1.64
C CYS A 7 -0.24 -12.86 -1.47
N LEU A 8 0.59 -13.66 -0.82
CA LEU A 8 1.95 -13.30 -0.42
C LEU A 8 2.92 -13.47 -1.58
N LEU A 9 3.96 -12.62 -1.61
CA LEU A 9 5.15 -12.80 -2.45
C LEU A 9 6.39 -12.41 -1.62
N PHE A 10 7.29 -13.36 -1.35
CA PHE A 10 8.48 -13.20 -0.51
C PHE A 10 9.73 -12.69 -1.25
N LYS A 11 10.60 -11.95 -0.53
CA LYS A 11 12.02 -12.30 -0.27
C LYS A 11 12.72 -11.31 0.72
N GLY A 12 13.10 -11.79 1.91
CA GLY A 12 14.01 -11.11 2.86
C GLY A 12 13.76 -11.49 4.34
N LYS A 13 14.82 -11.82 5.10
CA LYS A 13 14.77 -12.43 6.46
C LYS A 13 14.02 -11.62 7.55
N ASN A 14 13.69 -10.35 7.33
CA ASN A 14 13.07 -9.47 8.32
C ASN A 14 11.84 -8.71 7.76
N LEU A 15 11.30 -9.10 6.60
CA LEU A 15 10.26 -8.34 5.90
C LEU A 15 9.15 -9.26 5.40
N ARG A 16 7.89 -8.96 5.79
CA ARG A 16 6.71 -9.67 5.32
C ARG A 16 5.93 -8.77 4.36
N PHE A 17 5.75 -9.25 3.13
CA PHE A 17 5.05 -8.51 2.07
C PHE A 17 3.59 -8.97 2.02
N PHE A 18 2.66 -8.03 1.85
CA PHE A 18 1.22 -8.31 1.81
C PHE A 18 0.59 -7.77 0.51
N LYS A 19 0.68 -8.53 -0.59
CA LYS A 19 0.08 -8.11 -1.87
C LYS A 19 -1.38 -8.56 -1.97
N VAL A 20 -2.31 -7.62 -2.12
CA VAL A 20 -3.74 -7.96 -2.29
C VAL A 20 -3.92 -8.61 -3.67
N ASP A 21 -4.42 -9.84 -3.72
CA ASP A 21 -4.44 -10.62 -4.96
C ASP A 21 -5.56 -10.13 -5.88
N GLY A 22 -5.27 -10.02 -7.18
CA GLY A 22 -6.22 -9.47 -8.17
C GLY A 22 -6.49 -7.97 -8.03
N SER A 23 -5.67 -7.24 -7.28
CA SER A 23 -5.82 -5.81 -7.09
C SER A 23 -4.62 -5.02 -7.62
N PRO A 24 -4.84 -3.83 -8.25
CA PRO A 24 -3.75 -3.01 -8.77
C PRO A 24 -2.94 -2.29 -7.68
N TRP A 25 -3.26 -2.50 -6.40
CA TRP A 25 -2.55 -1.92 -5.26
C TRP A 25 -1.71 -2.97 -4.54
N ALA A 26 -0.60 -2.51 -3.99
CA ALA A 26 0.32 -3.29 -3.18
C ALA A 26 0.56 -2.57 -1.86
N MET A 27 0.77 -3.35 -0.80
CA MET A 27 1.00 -2.83 0.52
C MET A 27 2.05 -3.68 1.21
N ASN A 28 3.06 -3.04 1.78
CA ASN A 28 4.15 -3.73 2.42
C ASN A 28 4.15 -3.32 3.90
N ILE A 29 4.34 -4.29 4.80
CA ILE A 29 4.25 -4.05 6.24
C ILE A 29 5.47 -4.68 6.91
N GLY A 30 6.31 -3.83 7.52
CA GLY A 30 7.52 -4.26 8.20
C GLY A 30 7.29 -4.54 9.68
N PHE A 31 7.81 -5.67 10.15
CA PHE A 31 7.87 -6.05 11.56
C PHE A 31 9.30 -6.43 11.93
N ASP A 32 9.81 -5.95 13.06
CA ASP A 32 11.11 -6.30 13.59
C ASP A 32 11.06 -6.49 15.12
N PRO A 33 11.32 -7.70 15.65
CA PRO A 33 11.49 -8.95 14.90
C PRO A 33 10.22 -9.34 14.12
N ALA A 34 10.34 -10.31 13.21
CA ALA A 34 9.21 -10.85 12.47
C ALA A 34 8.11 -11.36 13.42
N LEU A 35 6.86 -11.32 12.96
CA LEU A 35 5.74 -11.93 13.68
C LEU A 35 5.75 -13.45 13.50
N GLU A 36 5.23 -14.14 14.51
CA GLU A 36 4.99 -15.58 14.54
C GLU A 36 3.48 -15.86 14.64
N PRO A 37 2.99 -17.04 14.20
CA PRO A 37 1.55 -17.35 14.28
C PRO A 37 0.99 -17.22 15.70
N THR A 38 1.83 -17.49 16.70
CA THR A 38 1.52 -17.42 18.14
C THR A 38 1.71 -16.05 18.77
N SER A 39 2.17 -15.05 18.00
CA SER A 39 2.33 -13.68 18.52
C SER A 39 1.00 -13.10 19.01
N THR A 40 1.08 -12.21 19.98
CA THR A 40 -0.07 -11.46 20.49
C THR A 40 -0.25 -10.15 19.73
N LEU A 41 -1.43 -9.52 19.86
CA LEU A 41 -1.65 -8.17 19.36
C LEU A 41 -0.64 -7.15 19.92
N VAL A 42 -0.32 -7.26 21.21
CA VAL A 42 0.64 -6.36 21.87
C VAL A 42 2.02 -6.50 21.24
N GLU A 43 2.47 -7.73 21.00
CA GLU A 43 3.74 -7.97 20.30
C GLU A 43 3.70 -7.45 18.86
N ALA A 44 2.59 -7.64 18.14
CA ALA A 44 2.43 -7.09 16.80
C ALA A 44 2.56 -5.57 16.77
N GLN A 45 1.94 -4.89 17.74
CA GLN A 45 2.04 -3.43 17.89
C GLN A 45 3.46 -2.97 18.24
N GLN A 46 4.15 -3.68 19.14
CA GLN A 46 5.52 -3.34 19.55
C GLN A 46 6.54 -3.57 18.44
N ARG A 47 6.38 -4.65 17.67
CA ARG A 47 7.29 -5.04 16.58
C ARG A 47 7.03 -4.29 15.28
N PHE A 48 5.92 -3.57 15.16
CA PHE A 48 5.59 -2.82 13.95
C PHE A 48 6.62 -1.69 13.70
N GLN A 49 7.21 -1.72 12.50
CA GLN A 49 8.20 -0.74 12.08
C GLN A 49 7.65 0.25 11.07
N TRP A 50 6.99 -0.22 10.02
CA TRP A 50 6.56 0.63 8.93
C TRP A 50 5.49 0.00 8.05
N ILE A 51 4.76 0.85 7.32
CA ILE A 51 3.93 0.47 6.19
C ILE A 51 4.37 1.24 4.95
N ALA A 52 4.31 0.61 3.79
CA ALA A 52 4.46 1.24 2.49
C ALA A 52 3.20 0.98 1.68
N LEU A 53 2.63 2.05 1.13
CA LEU A 53 1.38 2.02 0.38
C LEU A 53 1.67 2.29 -1.09
N ASP A 54 1.75 1.23 -1.88
CA ASP A 54 2.08 1.31 -3.29
C ASP A 54 0.81 1.17 -4.14
N SER A 55 0.60 2.11 -5.07
CA SER A 55 -0.48 2.00 -6.07
C SER A 55 -1.90 1.93 -5.48
N ILE A 56 -2.16 2.57 -4.33
CA ILE A 56 -3.52 2.67 -3.76
C ILE A 56 -4.46 3.31 -4.79
N PRO A 57 -5.62 2.72 -5.09
CA PRO A 57 -6.59 3.32 -6.00
C PRO A 57 -7.18 4.60 -5.37
N LEU A 58 -7.42 5.61 -6.21
CA LEU A 58 -8.27 6.73 -5.83
C LEU A 58 -9.71 6.23 -5.71
N GLN A 59 -10.22 6.13 -4.47
CA GLN A 59 -11.60 5.68 -4.24
C GLN A 59 -12.60 6.57 -4.99
N GLY A 60 -13.57 5.93 -5.65
CA GLY A 60 -14.61 6.63 -6.40
C GLY A 60 -14.14 7.21 -7.74
N TYR A 61 -12.86 7.09 -8.09
CA TYR A 61 -12.33 7.56 -9.36
C TYR A 61 -11.97 6.39 -10.26
N GLN A 62 -12.51 6.39 -11.48
CA GLN A 62 -12.09 5.50 -12.54
C GLN A 62 -11.29 6.31 -13.54
N ALA A 63 -10.00 6.00 -13.66
CA ALA A 63 -9.17 6.62 -14.67
C ALA A 63 -9.68 6.23 -16.06
N PRO A 64 -9.67 7.17 -17.04
CA PRO A 64 -9.86 6.81 -18.44
C PRO A 64 -8.89 5.71 -18.85
N GLU A 65 -9.27 4.83 -19.79
CA GLU A 65 -8.50 3.63 -20.15
C GLU A 65 -7.04 3.92 -20.52
N ALA A 66 -6.80 5.00 -21.28
CA ALA A 66 -5.48 5.44 -21.71
C ALA A 66 -4.63 6.01 -20.58
N TRP A 67 -5.24 6.33 -19.44
CA TRP A 67 -4.59 6.99 -18.31
C TRP A 67 -4.34 6.02 -17.17
N GLU A 68 -3.20 6.24 -16.54
CA GLU A 68 -2.88 5.72 -15.23
C GLU A 68 -2.90 6.90 -14.28
N VAL A 69 -3.68 6.80 -13.21
CA VAL A 69 -3.78 7.86 -12.21
C VAL A 69 -3.56 7.24 -10.85
N ARG A 70 -2.60 7.78 -10.09
CA ARG A 70 -2.21 7.28 -8.78
C ARG A 70 -2.05 8.42 -7.80
N PRO A 71 -2.53 8.27 -6.56
CA PRO A 71 -2.17 9.18 -5.50
C PRO A 71 -0.71 8.93 -5.06
N GLN A 72 -0.02 9.97 -4.61
CA GLN A 72 1.38 9.91 -4.19
C GLN A 72 1.52 10.23 -2.70
N MET A 73 2.24 9.38 -1.98
CA MET A 73 2.63 9.58 -0.58
C MET A 73 3.90 10.44 -0.50
N ARG A 74 4.02 11.28 0.53
CA ARG A 74 5.23 12.09 0.75
C ARG A 74 6.45 11.22 1.02
N THR A 75 6.22 10.12 1.72
CA THR A 75 7.21 9.13 2.09
C THR A 75 6.81 7.78 1.52
N SER A 76 7.78 7.02 1.02
CA SER A 76 7.55 5.68 0.47
C SER A 76 7.16 4.67 1.56
N SER A 77 7.64 4.86 2.79
CA SER A 77 7.23 4.11 3.97
C SER A 77 7.10 5.03 5.18
N PHE A 78 6.23 4.67 6.13
CA PHE A 78 5.96 5.47 7.32
C PHE A 78 5.41 4.61 8.47
N LYS A 79 5.48 5.11 9.69
CA LYS A 79 4.92 4.48 10.90
C LYS A 79 3.76 5.30 11.48
N GLU A 80 3.88 6.62 11.36
CA GLU A 80 2.98 7.60 11.93
C GLU A 80 1.57 7.44 11.35
N GLY A 81 0.57 7.52 12.21
CA GLY A 81 -0.83 7.38 11.81
C GLY A 81 -1.26 5.95 11.49
N VAL A 82 -0.39 4.95 11.66
CA VAL A 82 -0.75 3.53 11.54
C VAL A 82 -1.06 2.97 12.93
N SER A 83 -2.11 2.17 13.03
CA SER A 83 -2.49 1.47 14.26
C SER A 83 -2.91 0.05 13.96
N ILE A 84 -2.23 -0.94 14.53
CA ILE A 84 -2.66 -2.33 14.46
C ILE A 84 -3.78 -2.52 15.47
N THR A 85 -4.96 -2.86 14.97
CA THR A 85 -6.21 -2.97 15.74
C THR A 85 -6.57 -4.40 16.06
N GLY A 86 -5.99 -5.39 15.36
CA GLY A 86 -6.27 -6.81 15.59
C GLY A 86 -5.16 -7.71 15.05
N TYR A 87 -4.96 -8.84 15.74
CA TYR A 87 -4.06 -9.90 15.31
C TYR A 87 -4.58 -11.25 15.84
N THR A 88 -4.69 -12.24 14.96
CA THR A 88 -5.15 -13.60 15.31
C THR A 88 -4.20 -14.71 14.86
N GLY A 89 -2.98 -14.37 14.44
CA GLY A 89 -2.06 -15.31 13.78
C GLY A 89 -2.42 -15.57 12.32
N HIS A 90 -3.71 -15.63 11.96
CA HIS A 90 -4.15 -15.82 10.58
C HIS A 90 -4.63 -14.54 9.90
N MET A 91 -4.81 -13.47 10.68
CA MET A 91 -5.29 -12.19 10.18
C MET A 91 -4.63 -11.07 10.97
N ILE A 92 -4.30 -9.97 10.28
CA ILE A 92 -3.93 -8.70 10.87
C ILE A 92 -4.91 -7.62 10.42
N SER A 93 -5.38 -6.84 11.39
CA SER A 93 -6.25 -5.70 11.16
C SER A 93 -5.52 -4.43 11.57
N PHE A 94 -5.62 -3.38 10.75
CA PHE A 94 -5.04 -2.08 11.07
C PHE A 94 -5.82 -0.94 10.44
N ARG A 95 -5.56 0.25 10.98
CA ARG A 95 -6.04 1.52 10.47
C ARG A 95 -4.86 2.39 10.10
N VAL A 96 -4.94 3.07 8.96
CA VAL A 96 -3.97 4.05 8.47
C VAL A 96 -4.65 5.39 8.32
N LYS A 97 -4.17 6.38 9.06
CA LYS A 97 -4.53 7.79 8.92
C LYS A 97 -3.33 8.55 8.40
N SER A 98 -3.42 9.05 7.17
CA SER A 98 -2.34 9.78 6.54
C SER A 98 -2.89 10.75 5.50
N SER A 99 -2.03 11.24 4.61
CA SER A 99 -2.42 12.08 3.48
C SER A 99 -1.52 11.81 2.27
N PHE A 100 -2.12 11.73 1.10
CA PHE A 100 -1.40 11.90 -0.15
C PHE A 100 -1.10 13.38 -0.36
N PHE A 101 0.05 13.72 -0.95
CA PHE A 101 0.40 15.11 -1.25
C PHE A 101 0.14 15.51 -2.69
N ALA A 102 -0.03 14.52 -3.56
CA ALA A 102 -0.28 14.75 -4.97
C ALA A 102 -1.10 13.62 -5.60
N ILE A 103 -1.74 13.95 -6.72
CA ILE A 103 -2.24 12.98 -7.69
C ILE A 103 -1.34 13.10 -8.91
N TYR A 104 -0.77 11.97 -9.32
CA TYR A 104 0.00 11.85 -10.54
C TYR A 104 -0.82 11.12 -11.60
N GLY A 105 -0.74 11.58 -12.84
CA GLY A 105 -1.34 10.91 -13.98
C GLY A 105 -0.37 10.79 -15.15
N ARG A 106 -0.42 9.66 -15.85
CA ARG A 106 0.34 9.41 -17.08
C ARG A 106 -0.52 8.73 -18.13
N ASN A 107 -0.38 9.15 -19.38
CA ASN A 107 -0.93 8.44 -20.52
C ASN A 107 -0.09 7.19 -20.83
N LYS A 108 -0.65 6.00 -20.63
CA LYS A 108 0.00 4.71 -20.85
C LYS A 108 0.27 4.41 -22.33
N ARG A 109 -0.43 5.07 -23.25
CA ARG A 109 -0.25 4.88 -24.70
C ARG A 109 1.03 5.57 -25.21
N VAL A 110 1.62 6.44 -24.40
CA VAL A 110 2.85 7.15 -24.74
C VAL A 110 4.04 6.48 -24.04
N HIS A 111 4.93 5.93 -24.85
CA HIS A 111 6.19 5.39 -24.38
C HIS A 111 7.26 6.48 -24.41
N VAL A 112 7.70 6.93 -23.22
CA VAL A 112 8.76 7.93 -23.06
C VAL A 112 10.03 7.19 -22.60
N PRO A 113 11.16 7.30 -23.32
CA PRO A 113 12.45 6.80 -22.84
C PRO A 113 12.82 7.38 -21.47
N ALA A 114 13.50 6.61 -20.62
CA ALA A 114 13.77 7.00 -19.23
C ALA A 114 14.52 8.34 -19.07
N CYS A 115 15.30 8.74 -20.07
CA CYS A 115 16.08 9.97 -20.06
C CYS A 115 15.48 11.11 -20.91
N ALA A 116 14.31 10.89 -21.52
CA ALA A 116 13.65 11.89 -22.35
C ALA A 116 12.59 12.66 -21.53
N PRO A 117 12.41 13.96 -21.80
CA PRO A 117 11.29 14.69 -21.22
C PRO A 117 9.96 14.07 -21.69
N SER A 118 8.98 14.04 -20.80
CA SER A 118 7.63 13.62 -21.17
C SER A 118 7.01 14.64 -22.13
N PRO A 119 6.40 14.21 -23.26
CA PRO A 119 5.67 15.12 -24.12
C PRO A 119 4.57 15.87 -23.38
N GLU A 120 4.23 17.06 -23.87
CA GLU A 120 3.15 17.86 -23.30
C GLU A 120 1.81 17.10 -23.38
N GLY A 121 0.99 17.21 -22.33
CA GLY A 121 -0.32 16.56 -22.25
C GLY A 121 -0.29 15.04 -22.00
N THR A 122 0.89 14.43 -21.84
CA THR A 122 1.02 12.99 -21.54
C THR A 122 1.25 12.69 -20.07
N TYR A 123 1.43 13.72 -19.26
CA TYR A 123 1.60 13.65 -17.82
C TYR A 123 0.89 14.81 -17.12
N PHE A 124 0.52 14.62 -15.87
CA PHE A 124 0.15 15.70 -14.97
C PHE A 124 0.52 15.35 -13.53
N GLN A 125 0.69 16.38 -12.71
CA GLN A 125 0.76 16.24 -11.26
C GLN A 125 -0.04 17.37 -10.62
N ILE A 126 -1.02 17.01 -9.81
CA ILE A 126 -1.83 17.96 -9.04
C ILE A 126 -1.39 17.83 -7.59
N GLN A 127 -0.73 18.86 -7.06
CA GLN A 127 -0.31 18.89 -5.66
C GLN A 127 -1.45 19.37 -4.78
N ARG A 128 -1.90 18.51 -3.88
CA ARG A 128 -2.96 18.77 -2.92
C ARG A 128 -2.88 17.74 -1.81
N ASP A 129 -3.05 18.20 -0.56
CA ASP A 129 -3.24 17.27 0.55
C ASP A 129 -4.60 16.60 0.43
N ILE A 130 -4.58 15.28 0.30
CA ILE A 130 -5.76 14.42 0.18
C ILE A 130 -5.75 13.48 1.37
N PRO A 131 -6.72 13.60 2.30
CA PRO A 131 -6.74 12.76 3.49
C PRO A 131 -6.98 11.30 3.12
N LEU A 132 -6.29 10.42 3.83
CA LEU A 132 -6.44 8.97 3.75
C LEU A 132 -6.84 8.45 5.13
N ASP A 133 -7.99 7.79 5.22
CA ASP A 133 -8.39 6.99 6.37
C ASP A 133 -8.77 5.60 5.85
N LEU A 134 -7.87 4.65 6.05
CA LEU A 134 -7.95 3.31 5.51
C LEU A 134 -8.05 2.31 6.66
N THR A 135 -9.04 1.45 6.63
CA THR A 135 -9.11 0.26 7.49
C THR A 135 -8.89 -0.97 6.62
N CYS A 136 -7.96 -1.83 7.04
CA CYS A 136 -7.64 -3.06 6.33
C CYS A 136 -7.72 -4.26 7.27
N GLU A 137 -8.18 -5.37 6.71
CA GLU A 137 -8.08 -6.70 7.29
C GLU A 137 -7.35 -7.58 6.29
N ILE A 138 -6.25 -8.17 6.72
CA ILE A 138 -5.34 -8.90 5.85
C ILE A 138 -5.17 -10.31 6.37
N PRO A 139 -5.52 -11.33 5.58
CA PRO A 139 -5.17 -12.69 5.92
C PRO A 139 -3.65 -12.88 5.78
N ILE A 140 -3.06 -13.54 6.77
CA ILE A 140 -1.66 -13.93 6.81
C ILE A 140 -1.60 -15.40 6.38
N LYS A 141 -0.74 -15.71 5.40
CA LYS A 141 -0.35 -17.10 5.15
C LYS A 141 1.05 -17.32 5.70
N TRP A 142 1.27 -18.49 6.26
CA TRP A 142 2.56 -18.92 6.75
C TRP A 142 3.08 -19.93 5.74
N GLU A 143 4.34 -19.82 5.35
CA GLU A 143 5.01 -20.89 4.63
C GLU A 143 5.55 -21.84 5.69
N ASP A 144 5.28 -23.14 5.51
CA ASP A 144 5.78 -24.22 6.37
C ASP A 144 7.29 -24.45 6.16
#